data_AF-B4EYB2-F1
#
_entry.id   AF-B4EYB2-F1
#
_cell.length_a   1.000
_cell.length_b   1.000
_cell.length_c   1.000
_cell.angle_alpha   90.00
_cell.angle_beta   90.00
_cell.angle_gamma   90.00
#
_symmetry.space_group_name_H-M   'P 1'
#
loop_
_entity.id
_entity.type
_entity.pdbx_description
1 polymer ?
#
loop_
_entity_poly.entity_id
_entity_poly.type
_entity_poly.pdbx_seq_one_letter_code
_entity_poly.pdbx_strand_id
1 'polypeptide(L)'
;MSIKLIVIDLDGTLLNEQHEITPEVHQAIQHAKNSGVHIVLASGRSFNGISPYLKALNLDTSDNFCISNNGSQIHQAENGEIITEDLLNFEDYLYFEDLSREIGVHFHVLSDNKIYTTNRHISHFTCREAFLTWTPLYYRPLSEMQRDMRFSKFMIVGTPTVLDNAMQYLPANIYQQYSILRSAPYFIEILNTDVNKGNAVQKIAEHLKITPEKIMCIGDQDNDLAMLQYAGLGVAMGNAPEEIKKVAKFITLSNKEHGVAVAINKFI
;
A
#
# COMPACT_ATOMS: atom_id res chain seq x y z
N MET A 1 -15.98 -17.89 -14.89
CA MET A 1 -14.63 -17.52 -15.35
C MET A 1 -13.64 -18.05 -14.32
N SER A 2 -12.45 -18.52 -14.72
CA SER A 2 -11.44 -19.02 -13.77
C SER A 2 -10.46 -17.90 -13.46
N ILE A 3 -10.41 -17.48 -12.18
CA ILE A 3 -9.44 -16.53 -11.66
C ILE A 3 -8.03 -17.14 -11.76
N LYS A 4 -7.04 -16.32 -12.11
CA LYS A 4 -5.63 -16.70 -12.28
C LYS A 4 -4.66 -15.85 -11.46
N LEU A 5 -5.10 -14.68 -11.01
CA LEU A 5 -4.35 -13.80 -10.12
C LEU A 5 -5.28 -13.27 -9.03
N ILE A 6 -4.84 -13.35 -7.78
CA ILE A 6 -5.47 -12.70 -6.64
C ILE A 6 -4.49 -11.68 -6.08
N VAL A 7 -4.94 -10.44 -5.95
CA VAL A 7 -4.18 -9.37 -5.30
C VAL A 7 -4.89 -8.98 -4.02
N ILE A 8 -4.18 -8.98 -2.89
CA ILE A 8 -4.77 -8.83 -1.56
C ILE A 8 -4.08 -7.68 -0.84
N ASP A 9 -4.85 -6.71 -0.34
CA ASP A 9 -4.34 -5.72 0.60
C ASP A 9 -4.01 -6.33 1.98
N LEU A 10 -3.12 -5.69 2.74
CA LEU A 10 -2.72 -6.14 4.07
C LEU A 10 -3.63 -5.62 5.20
N ASP A 11 -3.55 -4.34 5.51
CA ASP A 11 -4.08 -3.76 6.75
C ASP A 11 -5.57 -3.47 6.64
N GLY A 12 -6.40 -4.18 7.40
CA GLY A 12 -7.86 -4.07 7.26
C GLY A 12 -8.44 -5.06 6.25
N THR A 13 -7.59 -5.83 5.55
CA THR A 13 -7.96 -6.84 4.56
C THR A 13 -7.42 -8.23 4.90
N LEU A 14 -6.14 -8.52 4.61
CA LEU A 14 -5.51 -9.82 4.93
C LEU A 14 -5.34 -10.03 6.44
N LEU A 15 -4.97 -8.96 7.14
CA LEU A 15 -4.59 -8.99 8.54
C LEU A 15 -5.78 -8.68 9.46
N ASN A 16 -5.83 -9.39 10.59
CA ASN A 16 -6.74 -9.05 11.68
C ASN A 16 -6.24 -7.83 12.48
N GLU A 17 -6.97 -7.46 13.55
CA GLU A 17 -6.59 -6.31 14.41
C GLU A 17 -5.28 -6.51 15.18
N GLN A 18 -4.78 -7.75 15.26
CA GLN A 18 -3.51 -8.11 15.87
C GLN A 18 -2.35 -8.10 14.85
N HIS A 19 -2.62 -7.69 13.60
CA HIS A 19 -1.68 -7.74 12.48
C HIS A 19 -1.19 -9.16 12.13
N GLU A 20 -2.05 -10.16 12.36
CA GLU A 20 -1.79 -11.57 12.12
C GLU A 20 -2.62 -12.10 10.94
N ILE A 21 -2.09 -13.12 10.28
CA ILE A 21 -2.82 -13.93 9.30
C ILE A 21 -3.49 -15.06 10.06
N THR A 22 -4.82 -15.17 9.99
CA THR A 22 -5.54 -16.24 10.69
C THR A 22 -5.38 -17.58 9.97
N PRO A 23 -5.57 -18.72 10.68
CA PRO A 23 -5.50 -20.05 10.07
C PRO A 23 -6.43 -20.23 8.86
N GLU A 24 -7.63 -19.66 8.91
CA GLU A 24 -8.65 -19.73 7.85
C GLU A 24 -8.17 -19.02 6.57
N VAL A 25 -7.62 -17.81 6.74
CA VAL A 25 -7.05 -17.02 5.64
C VAL A 25 -5.84 -17.73 5.04
N HIS A 26 -4.95 -18.24 5.90
CA HIS A 26 -3.79 -19.00 5.44
C HIS A 26 -4.22 -20.24 4.62
N GLN A 27 -5.17 -21.03 5.11
CA GLN A 27 -5.67 -22.21 4.42
C GLN A 27 -6.30 -21.87 3.06
N ALA A 28 -7.10 -20.81 2.98
CA ALA A 28 -7.70 -20.37 1.72
C ALA A 28 -6.64 -19.94 0.70
N ILE A 29 -5.60 -19.21 1.13
CA ILE A 29 -4.48 -18.82 0.26
C ILE A 29 -3.73 -20.04 -0.26
N GLN A 30 -3.42 -21.02 0.61
CA GLN A 30 -2.77 -22.26 0.15
C GLN A 30 -3.66 -23.04 -0.81
N HIS A 31 -4.98 -23.08 -0.59
CA HIS A 31 -5.93 -23.70 -1.52
C HIS A 31 -5.91 -23.04 -2.90
N ALA A 32 -5.95 -21.71 -2.96
CA ALA A 32 -5.88 -20.97 -4.22
C ALA A 32 -4.55 -21.19 -4.95
N LYS A 33 -3.44 -21.13 -4.22
CA LYS A 33 -2.09 -21.42 -4.74
C LYS A 33 -1.99 -22.85 -5.31
N ASN A 34 -2.51 -23.85 -4.59
CA ASN A 34 -2.54 -25.25 -5.06
C ASN A 34 -3.42 -25.44 -6.30
N SER A 35 -4.35 -24.51 -6.56
CA SER A 35 -5.18 -24.47 -7.77
C SER A 35 -4.51 -23.74 -8.95
N GLY A 36 -3.24 -23.35 -8.79
CA GLY A 36 -2.44 -22.67 -9.82
C GLY A 36 -2.79 -21.18 -9.98
N VAL A 37 -3.30 -20.55 -8.92
CA VAL A 37 -3.60 -19.11 -8.89
C VAL A 37 -2.41 -18.36 -8.29
N HIS A 38 -1.95 -17.30 -8.97
CA HIS A 38 -0.93 -16.42 -8.43
C HIS A 38 -1.50 -15.56 -7.31
N ILE A 39 -0.77 -15.42 -6.20
CA ILE A 39 -1.17 -14.61 -5.05
C ILE A 39 -0.13 -13.50 -4.84
N VAL A 40 -0.57 -12.26 -4.97
CA VAL A 40 0.26 -11.05 -4.82
C VAL A 40 -0.25 -10.23 -3.66
N LEU A 41 0.65 -9.82 -2.76
CA LEU A 41 0.32 -8.89 -1.68
C LEU A 41 0.54 -7.45 -2.17
N ALA A 42 -0.40 -6.55 -1.87
CA ALA A 42 -0.33 -5.15 -2.29
C ALA A 42 -0.62 -4.17 -1.17
N SER A 43 0.36 -3.38 -0.73
CA SER A 43 0.24 -2.56 0.47
C SER A 43 0.86 -1.17 0.34
N GLY A 44 0.41 -0.25 1.19
CA GLY A 44 1.10 1.02 1.45
C GLY A 44 2.41 0.85 2.24
N ARG A 45 2.65 -0.32 2.85
CA ARG A 45 3.89 -0.64 3.56
C ARG A 45 5.08 -0.73 2.60
N SER A 46 6.28 -0.47 3.15
CA SER A 46 7.55 -0.79 2.48
C SER A 46 7.73 -2.31 2.34
N PHE A 47 8.68 -2.76 1.52
CA PHE A 47 8.98 -4.19 1.36
C PHE A 47 9.28 -4.88 2.70
N ASN A 48 10.00 -4.20 3.60
CA ASN A 48 10.30 -4.72 4.94
C ASN A 48 9.04 -5.07 5.73
N GLY A 49 7.97 -4.26 5.59
CA GLY A 49 6.69 -4.50 6.25
C GLY A 49 5.83 -5.59 5.60
N ILE A 50 6.16 -6.02 4.38
CA ILE A 50 5.43 -7.04 3.61
C ILE A 50 6.14 -8.40 3.70
N SER A 51 7.48 -8.42 3.68
CA SER A 51 8.29 -9.63 3.59
C SER A 51 8.02 -10.69 4.67
N PRO A 52 7.68 -10.37 5.95
CA PRO A 52 7.32 -11.39 6.93
C PRO A 52 6.06 -12.16 6.55
N TYR A 53 5.10 -11.49 5.90
CA TYR A 53 3.83 -12.08 5.48
C TYR A 53 3.98 -12.91 4.20
N LEU A 54 4.87 -12.51 3.29
CA LEU A 54 5.23 -13.35 2.15
C LEU A 54 5.79 -14.70 2.62
N LYS A 55 6.73 -14.67 3.57
CA LYS A 55 7.32 -15.87 4.18
C LYS A 55 6.26 -16.72 4.90
N ALA A 56 5.42 -16.08 5.72
CA ALA A 56 4.36 -16.78 6.46
C ALA A 56 3.37 -17.51 5.54
N LEU A 57 3.17 -17.03 4.31
CA LEU A 57 2.29 -17.63 3.30
C LEU A 57 3.03 -18.50 2.28
N ASN A 58 4.35 -18.66 2.39
CA ASN A 58 5.20 -19.32 1.39
C ASN A 58 4.97 -18.72 -0.02
N LEU A 59 4.94 -17.39 -0.09
CA LEU A 59 4.82 -16.58 -1.30
C LEU A 59 6.14 -15.92 -1.71
N ASP A 60 7.19 -16.09 -0.91
CA ASP A 60 8.56 -15.63 -1.12
C ASP A 60 9.32 -16.52 -2.12
N THR A 61 8.73 -16.73 -3.30
CA THR A 61 9.33 -17.52 -4.39
C THR A 61 9.85 -16.61 -5.50
N SER A 62 10.83 -17.12 -6.27
CA SER A 62 11.53 -16.33 -7.29
C SER A 62 10.67 -15.90 -8.47
N ASP A 63 9.54 -16.57 -8.68
CA ASP A 63 8.55 -16.32 -9.72
C ASP A 63 7.34 -15.49 -9.24
N ASN A 64 7.34 -15.05 -7.98
CA ASN A 64 6.25 -14.27 -7.41
C ASN A 64 6.66 -12.81 -7.11
N PHE A 65 5.63 -11.98 -6.90
CA PHE A 65 5.79 -10.53 -6.75
C PHE A 65 5.03 -10.00 -5.53
N CYS A 66 5.43 -8.80 -5.09
CA CYS A 66 4.60 -7.99 -4.20
C CYS A 66 4.64 -6.51 -4.62
N ILE A 67 3.59 -5.79 -4.26
CA ILE A 67 3.43 -4.36 -4.51
C ILE A 67 3.62 -3.63 -3.17
N SER A 68 4.60 -2.75 -3.09
CA SER A 68 4.90 -1.95 -1.91
C SER A 68 4.66 -0.46 -2.16
N ASN A 69 4.60 0.34 -1.09
CA ASN A 69 4.46 1.79 -1.14
C ASN A 69 3.32 2.23 -2.09
N ASN A 70 2.14 1.61 -1.97
CA ASN A 70 0.94 1.90 -2.76
C ASN A 70 1.10 1.77 -4.29
N GLY A 71 2.08 0.99 -4.75
CA GLY A 71 2.35 0.81 -6.18
C GLY A 71 3.57 1.57 -6.68
N SER A 72 4.23 2.37 -5.84
CA SER A 72 5.47 3.03 -6.22
C SER A 72 6.56 2.02 -6.56
N GLN A 73 6.54 0.83 -5.95
CA GLN A 73 7.52 -0.22 -6.22
C GLN A 73 6.87 -1.59 -6.35
N ILE A 74 7.36 -2.38 -7.31
CA ILE A 74 7.06 -3.80 -7.45
C ILE A 74 8.34 -4.56 -7.16
N HIS A 75 8.27 -5.54 -6.26
CA HIS A 75 9.41 -6.35 -5.86
C HIS A 75 9.23 -7.81 -6.27
N GLN A 76 10.34 -8.46 -6.59
CA GLN A 76 10.44 -9.92 -6.59
C GLN A 76 10.32 -10.42 -5.14
N ALA A 77 9.45 -11.40 -4.89
CA ALA A 77 8.99 -11.72 -3.55
C ALA A 77 10.03 -12.44 -2.67
N GLU A 78 10.98 -13.16 -3.27
CA GLU A 78 12.01 -13.95 -2.55
C GLU A 78 13.09 -13.05 -1.95
N ASN A 79 13.64 -12.13 -2.74
CA ASN A 79 14.82 -11.33 -2.36
C ASN A 79 14.54 -9.83 -2.21
N GLY A 80 13.36 -9.34 -2.63
CA GLY A 80 12.99 -7.93 -2.56
C GLY A 80 13.58 -7.05 -3.67
N GLU A 81 14.19 -7.64 -4.70
CA GLU A 81 14.70 -6.93 -5.87
C GLU A 81 13.60 -6.10 -6.51
N ILE A 82 13.92 -4.83 -6.80
CA ILE A 82 12.98 -3.90 -7.41
C ILE A 82 12.88 -4.23 -8.90
N ILE A 83 11.68 -4.63 -9.34
CA ILE A 83 11.38 -4.92 -10.74
C ILE A 83 11.00 -3.64 -11.48
N THR A 84 10.20 -2.79 -10.84
CA THR A 84 9.88 -1.44 -11.33
C THR A 84 9.71 -0.49 -10.18
N GLU A 85 10.03 0.78 -10.41
CA GLU A 85 9.78 1.85 -9.46
C GLU A 85 9.38 3.16 -10.13
N ASP A 86 8.48 3.88 -9.47
CA ASP A 86 8.05 5.22 -9.82
C ASP A 86 8.26 6.11 -8.58
N LEU A 87 9.39 6.80 -8.56
CA LEU A 87 9.89 7.52 -7.38
C LEU A 87 9.80 9.04 -7.55
N LEU A 88 9.52 9.72 -6.45
CA LEU A 88 9.67 11.16 -6.29
C LEU A 88 11.16 11.54 -6.26
N ASN A 89 11.46 12.77 -6.66
CA ASN A 89 12.81 13.32 -6.71
C ASN A 89 13.05 14.30 -5.54
N PHE A 90 14.27 14.82 -5.46
CA PHE A 90 14.68 15.71 -4.38
C PHE A 90 14.01 17.11 -4.42
N GLU A 91 13.67 17.62 -5.59
CA GLU A 91 12.94 18.90 -5.72
C GLU A 91 11.51 18.75 -5.22
N ASP A 92 10.86 17.61 -5.48
CA ASP A 92 9.56 17.29 -4.89
C ASP A 92 9.67 17.26 -3.35
N TYR A 93 10.75 16.67 -2.81
CA TYR A 93 11.00 16.63 -1.37
C TYR A 93 11.14 18.04 -0.77
N LEU A 94 11.93 18.92 -1.40
CA LEU A 94 12.08 20.31 -0.92
C LEU A 94 10.74 21.04 -0.87
N TYR A 95 9.94 20.89 -1.93
CA TYR A 95 8.62 21.51 -2.01
C TYR A 95 7.71 21.06 -0.86
N PHE A 96 7.60 19.75 -0.62
CA PHE A 96 6.73 19.24 0.44
C PHE A 96 7.30 19.43 1.85
N GLU A 97 8.61 19.41 2.01
CA GLU A 97 9.27 19.76 3.27
C GLU A 97 8.94 21.20 3.67
N ASP A 98 9.07 22.16 2.75
CA ASP A 98 8.76 23.57 3.02
C ASP A 98 7.25 23.77 3.24
N LEU A 99 6.39 23.16 2.42
CA LEU A 99 4.94 23.20 2.59
C LEU A 99 4.50 22.63 3.94
N SER A 100 5.12 21.53 4.39
CA SER A 100 4.78 20.91 5.68
C SER A 100 5.06 21.84 6.86
N ARG A 101 6.15 22.62 6.78
CA ARG A 101 6.53 23.61 7.80
C ARG A 101 5.59 24.82 7.77
N GLU A 102 5.20 25.28 6.58
CA GLU A 102 4.26 26.39 6.41
C GLU A 102 2.89 26.05 7.01
N ILE A 103 2.38 24.84 6.74
CA ILE A 103 1.10 24.36 7.28
C ILE A 103 1.21 24.01 8.78
N GLY A 104 2.42 23.68 9.26
CA GLY A 104 2.67 23.32 10.66
C GLY A 104 2.32 21.86 10.99
N VAL A 105 2.60 20.94 10.06
CA VAL A 105 2.35 19.50 10.20
C VAL A 105 3.65 18.69 10.29
N HIS A 106 3.58 17.50 10.88
CA HIS A 106 4.73 16.60 10.87
C HIS A 106 4.83 15.89 9.52
N PHE A 107 6.06 15.65 9.10
CA PHE A 107 6.39 15.15 7.79
C PHE A 107 7.56 14.18 7.86
N HIS A 108 7.45 13.08 7.11
CA HIS A 108 8.55 12.16 6.89
C HIS A 108 8.51 11.63 5.46
N VAL A 109 9.63 11.09 5.02
CA VAL A 109 9.80 10.53 3.68
C VAL A 109 10.37 9.12 3.75
N LEU A 110 10.01 8.28 2.79
CA LEU A 110 10.57 6.94 2.66
C LEU A 110 11.52 6.88 1.47
N SER A 111 12.72 6.37 1.70
CA SER A 111 13.76 6.19 0.69
C SER A 111 14.62 4.99 1.09
N ASP A 112 14.92 4.09 0.15
CA ASP A 112 15.75 2.89 0.35
C ASP A 112 15.37 2.07 1.59
N ASN A 113 14.06 1.83 1.78
CA ASN A 113 13.49 1.15 2.94
C ASN A 113 13.91 1.77 4.29
N LYS A 114 13.99 3.10 4.36
CA LYS A 114 14.25 3.88 5.57
C LYS A 114 13.29 5.06 5.62
N ILE A 115 12.90 5.44 6.84
CA ILE A 115 12.12 6.65 7.10
C ILE A 115 13.10 7.76 7.49
N TYR A 116 12.96 8.92 6.87
CA TYR A 116 13.70 10.13 7.19
C TYR A 116 12.73 11.23 7.61
N THR A 117 13.06 11.96 8.67
CA THR A 117 12.34 13.18 9.05
C THR A 117 13.29 14.26 9.53
N THR A 118 12.95 15.51 9.21
CA THR A 118 13.62 16.71 9.73
C THR A 118 13.01 17.17 11.06
N ASN A 119 11.88 16.59 11.49
CA ASN A 119 11.19 16.99 12.72
C ASN A 119 12.01 16.55 13.95
N ARG A 120 12.54 17.53 14.70
CA ARG A 120 13.26 17.27 15.96
C ARG A 120 12.35 16.69 17.04
N HIS A 121 11.10 17.15 17.06
CA HIS A 121 10.02 16.52 17.82
C HIS A 121 9.36 15.48 16.91
N ILE A 122 9.80 14.24 17.02
CA ILE A 122 9.30 13.17 16.15
C ILE A 122 7.86 12.86 16.54
N SER A 123 6.96 12.90 15.56
CA SER A 123 5.55 12.54 15.75
C SER A 123 5.41 11.09 16.19
N HIS A 124 4.53 10.82 17.16
CA HIS A 124 4.20 9.45 17.55
C HIS A 124 3.67 8.62 16.38
N PHE A 125 3.03 9.24 15.38
CA PHE A 125 2.60 8.57 14.14
C PHE A 125 3.77 8.17 13.24
N THR A 126 4.88 8.93 13.24
CA THR A 126 6.13 8.52 12.56
C THR A 126 6.76 7.33 13.26
N CYS A 127 6.84 7.36 14.60
CA CYS A 127 7.33 6.22 15.38
C CYS A 127 6.46 4.97 15.15
N ARG A 128 5.14 5.15 15.06
CA ARG A 128 4.19 4.07 14.78
C ARG A 128 4.42 3.46 13.41
N GLU A 129 4.61 4.26 12.36
CA GLU A 129 4.92 3.75 11.01
C GLU A 129 6.21 2.91 11.03
N ALA A 130 7.28 3.45 11.63
CA ALA A 130 8.55 2.75 11.76
C ALA A 130 8.40 1.40 12.50
N PHE A 131 7.62 1.37 13.58
CA PHE A 131 7.36 0.17 14.37
C PHE A 131 6.55 -0.88 13.58
N LEU A 132 5.43 -0.47 12.97
CA LEU A 132 4.53 -1.40 12.27
C LEU A 132 5.17 -1.99 11.01
N THR A 133 6.02 -1.21 10.33
CA THR A 133 6.65 -1.63 9.06
C THR A 133 8.06 -2.18 9.24
N TRP A 134 8.59 -2.22 10.47
CA TRP A 134 9.98 -2.61 10.73
C TRP A 134 10.99 -1.79 9.92
N THR A 135 10.67 -0.52 9.68
CA THR A 135 11.47 0.38 8.84
C THR A 135 12.36 1.26 9.74
N PRO A 136 13.69 1.26 9.54
CA PRO A 136 14.59 2.13 10.30
C PRO A 136 14.21 3.61 10.18
N LEU A 137 14.14 4.29 11.33
CA LEU A 137 13.81 5.72 11.42
C LEU A 137 15.06 6.55 11.70
N TYR A 138 15.29 7.56 10.86
CA TYR A 138 16.39 8.51 10.98
C TYR A 138 15.85 9.93 11.11
N TYR A 139 16.27 10.61 12.17
CA TYR A 139 16.31 12.07 12.13
C TYR A 139 17.45 12.50 11.22
N ARG A 140 17.17 13.34 10.22
CA ARG A 140 18.17 13.90 9.32
C ARG A 140 17.78 15.34 8.95
N PRO A 141 18.57 16.36 9.31
CA PRO A 141 18.29 17.72 8.89
C PRO A 141 18.47 17.85 7.37
N LEU A 142 17.79 18.83 6.77
CA LEU A 142 17.82 19.04 5.32
C LEU A 142 19.25 19.19 4.76
N SER A 143 20.16 19.80 5.52
CA SER A 143 21.58 19.95 5.15
C SER A 143 22.35 18.64 5.01
N GLU A 144 21.85 17.54 5.57
CA GLU A 144 22.46 16.21 5.52
C GLU A 144 21.74 15.26 4.54
N MET A 145 20.64 15.71 3.91
CA MET A 145 19.93 14.95 2.89
C MET A 145 20.71 15.03 1.57
N GLN A 146 20.96 13.88 0.93
CA GLN A 146 21.70 13.81 -0.32
C GLN A 146 20.79 14.17 -1.50
N ARG A 147 21.29 14.99 -2.43
CA ARG A 147 20.51 15.58 -3.53
C ARG A 147 20.04 14.57 -4.58
N ASP A 148 20.69 13.41 -4.65
CA ASP A 148 20.37 12.29 -5.54
C ASP A 148 19.40 11.29 -4.92
N MET A 149 18.97 11.51 -3.66
CA MET A 149 17.95 10.66 -3.03
C MET A 149 16.66 10.63 -3.86
N ARG A 150 16.10 9.42 -3.94
CA ARG A 150 14.80 9.15 -4.55
C ARG A 150 13.87 8.57 -3.50
N PHE A 151 12.59 8.90 -3.60
CA PHE A 151 11.63 8.63 -2.53
C PHE A 151 10.44 7.86 -3.05
N SER A 152 10.09 6.77 -2.38
CA SER A 152 8.92 5.96 -2.76
C SER A 152 7.61 6.63 -2.35
N LYS A 153 7.62 7.35 -1.22
CA LYS A 153 6.50 8.18 -0.79
C LYS A 153 6.94 9.25 0.19
N PHE A 154 6.15 10.32 0.24
CA PHE A 154 6.15 11.27 1.35
C PHE A 154 4.90 11.09 2.19
N MET A 155 4.98 11.45 3.47
CA MET A 155 3.84 11.33 4.38
C MET A 155 3.71 12.55 5.27
N ILE A 156 2.51 13.13 5.26
CA ILE A 156 2.05 14.08 6.26
C ILE A 156 1.33 13.29 7.35
N VAL A 157 1.75 13.46 8.60
CA VAL A 157 1.27 12.63 9.72
C VAL A 157 0.76 13.50 10.87
N GLY A 158 -0.34 13.09 11.48
CA GLY A 158 -1.01 13.90 12.49
C GLY A 158 -2.32 13.27 12.96
N THR A 159 -2.96 13.90 13.94
CA THR A 159 -4.31 13.49 14.34
C THR A 159 -5.30 13.77 13.21
N PRO A 160 -6.44 13.06 13.12
CA PRO A 160 -7.41 13.28 12.06
C PRO A 160 -7.79 14.76 11.88
N THR A 161 -8.05 15.46 12.98
CA THR A 161 -8.37 16.90 12.96
C THR A 161 -7.24 17.76 12.39
N VAL A 162 -5.97 17.45 12.70
CA VAL A 162 -4.82 18.18 12.14
C VAL A 162 -4.71 17.93 10.64
N LEU A 163 -4.92 16.68 10.19
CA LEU A 163 -4.82 16.32 8.78
C LEU A 163 -5.98 16.85 7.95
N ASP A 164 -7.20 16.84 8.48
CA ASP A 164 -8.37 17.42 7.83
C ASP A 164 -8.18 18.93 7.60
N ASN A 165 -7.61 19.63 8.57
CA ASN A 165 -7.24 21.03 8.42
C ASN A 165 -6.10 21.20 7.40
N ALA A 166 -5.05 20.38 7.49
CA ALA A 166 -3.91 20.45 6.58
C ALA A 166 -4.31 20.30 5.10
N MET A 167 -5.25 19.41 4.80
CA MET A 167 -5.77 19.20 3.44
C MET A 167 -6.42 20.45 2.84
N GLN A 168 -6.97 21.35 3.67
CA GLN A 168 -7.56 22.61 3.19
C GLN A 168 -6.52 23.62 2.71
N TYR A 169 -5.26 23.47 3.14
CA TYR A 169 -4.14 24.34 2.76
C TYR A 169 -3.31 23.78 1.60
N LEU A 170 -3.61 22.56 1.13
CA LEU A 170 -2.92 21.97 -0.02
C LEU A 170 -3.36 22.68 -1.31
N PRO A 171 -2.41 23.23 -2.13
CA PRO A 171 -2.77 23.92 -3.36
C PRO A 171 -3.46 23.00 -4.37
N ALA A 172 -4.56 23.42 -4.99
CA ALA A 172 -5.35 22.55 -5.87
C ALA A 172 -4.56 21.88 -7.01
N ASN A 173 -3.50 22.53 -7.52
CA ASN A 173 -2.67 21.98 -8.59
C ASN A 173 -1.85 20.74 -8.17
N ILE A 174 -1.57 20.55 -6.88
CA ILE A 174 -0.76 19.39 -6.45
C ILE A 174 -1.51 18.07 -6.68
N TYR A 175 -2.84 18.08 -6.62
CA TYR A 175 -3.67 16.90 -6.87
C TYR A 175 -3.64 16.43 -8.34
N GLN A 176 -3.15 17.29 -9.25
CA GLN A 176 -2.91 16.92 -10.65
C GLN A 176 -1.47 16.47 -10.91
N GLN A 177 -0.55 16.82 -10.01
CA GLN A 177 0.89 16.55 -10.13
C GLN A 177 1.33 15.36 -9.29
N TYR A 178 0.54 14.95 -8.30
CA TYR A 178 0.89 13.89 -7.37
C TYR A 178 -0.33 13.02 -7.07
N SER A 179 -0.07 11.75 -6.80
CA SER A 179 -1.08 10.87 -6.22
C SER A 179 -1.13 11.15 -4.73
N ILE A 180 -2.24 11.75 -4.27
CA ILE A 180 -2.44 12.11 -2.86
C ILE A 180 -3.61 11.31 -2.32
N LEU A 181 -3.33 10.46 -1.33
CA LEU A 181 -4.32 9.54 -0.78
C LEU A 181 -4.21 9.47 0.74
N ARG A 182 -5.31 9.08 1.38
CA ARG A 182 -5.36 8.83 2.83
C ARG A 182 -5.36 7.32 3.05
N SER A 183 -4.25 6.77 3.54
CA SER A 183 -4.13 5.32 3.83
C SER A 183 -4.62 4.95 5.23
N ALA A 184 -4.68 5.92 6.15
CA ALA A 184 -5.26 5.78 7.47
C ALA A 184 -5.77 7.14 7.97
N PRO A 185 -6.63 7.21 9.00
CA PRO A 185 -7.11 8.49 9.55
C PRO A 185 -6.03 9.47 9.99
N TYR A 186 -4.80 8.98 10.21
CA TYR A 186 -3.63 9.73 10.68
C TYR A 186 -2.47 9.77 9.67
N PHE A 187 -2.69 9.33 8.42
CA PHE A 187 -1.69 9.32 7.35
C PHE A 187 -2.25 9.87 6.04
N ILE A 188 -1.62 10.94 5.53
CA ILE A 188 -1.76 11.37 4.13
C ILE A 188 -0.47 11.00 3.42
N GLU A 189 -0.59 10.26 2.34
CA GLU A 189 0.52 9.86 1.49
C GLU A 189 0.54 10.69 0.22
N ILE A 190 1.74 11.05 -0.21
CA ILE A 190 2.02 11.76 -1.45
C ILE A 190 3.00 10.88 -2.23
N LEU A 191 2.59 10.48 -3.43
CA LEU A 191 3.35 9.63 -4.34
C LEU A 191 3.45 10.30 -5.72
N ASN A 192 4.27 9.71 -6.59
CA ASN A 192 4.34 10.14 -7.99
C ASN A 192 2.94 10.06 -8.65
N THR A 193 2.64 10.92 -9.62
CA THR A 193 1.30 11.14 -10.19
C THR A 193 0.58 9.85 -10.59
N ASP A 194 1.30 8.94 -11.25
CA ASP A 194 0.72 7.71 -11.81
C ASP A 194 0.76 6.52 -10.83
N VAL A 195 1.23 6.74 -9.60
CA VAL A 195 1.34 5.68 -8.60
C VAL A 195 -0.01 5.42 -7.95
N ASN A 196 -0.51 4.19 -8.16
CA ASN A 196 -1.57 3.59 -7.39
C ASN A 196 -1.50 2.05 -7.51
N LYS A 197 -2.20 1.34 -6.61
CA LYS A 197 -2.21 -0.14 -6.62
C LYS A 197 -2.76 -0.71 -7.93
N GLY A 198 -3.75 -0.07 -8.56
CA GLY A 198 -4.35 -0.53 -9.82
C GLY A 198 -3.33 -0.58 -10.97
N ASN A 199 -2.56 0.50 -11.15
CA ASN A 199 -1.49 0.56 -12.16
C ASN A 199 -0.39 -0.48 -11.88
N ALA A 200 -0.04 -0.71 -10.61
CA ALA A 200 0.91 -1.76 -10.25
C ALA A 200 0.37 -3.18 -10.53
N VAL A 201 -0.91 -3.43 -10.25
CA VAL A 201 -1.60 -4.69 -10.62
C VAL A 201 -1.62 -4.87 -12.13
N GLN A 202 -1.84 -3.81 -12.91
CA GLN A 202 -1.77 -3.85 -14.36
C GLN A 202 -0.38 -4.29 -14.85
N LYS A 203 0.69 -3.67 -14.34
CA LYS A 203 2.08 -4.03 -14.70
C LYS A 203 2.39 -5.52 -14.43
N ILE A 204 1.95 -6.05 -13.28
CA ILE A 204 2.10 -7.49 -12.95
C ILE A 204 1.25 -8.36 -13.88
N ALA A 205 0.01 -7.97 -14.15
CA ALA A 205 -0.89 -8.71 -15.03
C ALA A 205 -0.33 -8.81 -16.46
N GLU A 206 0.23 -7.72 -16.99
CA GLU A 206 0.91 -7.69 -18.30
C GLU A 206 2.13 -8.61 -18.33
N HIS A 207 2.96 -8.58 -17.28
CA HIS A 207 4.11 -9.47 -17.14
C HIS A 207 3.70 -10.95 -17.14
N LEU A 208 2.65 -11.28 -16.38
CA LEU A 208 2.10 -12.64 -16.28
C LEU A 208 1.20 -13.03 -17.46
N LYS A 209 0.92 -12.11 -18.39
CA LYS A 209 -0.01 -12.27 -19.52
C LYS A 209 -1.43 -12.70 -19.07
N ILE A 210 -1.89 -12.13 -17.96
CA ILE A 210 -3.23 -12.36 -17.39
C ILE A 210 -4.12 -11.17 -17.72
N THR A 211 -5.29 -11.42 -18.32
CA THR A 211 -6.25 -10.37 -18.64
C THR A 211 -7.05 -9.96 -17.40
N PRO A 212 -7.54 -8.71 -17.32
CA PRO A 212 -8.27 -8.21 -16.15
C PRO A 212 -9.42 -9.11 -15.68
N GLU A 213 -10.16 -9.74 -16.60
CA GLU A 213 -11.31 -10.61 -16.29
C GLU A 213 -10.94 -11.85 -15.44
N LYS A 214 -9.66 -12.20 -15.39
CA LYS A 214 -9.12 -13.32 -14.61
C LYS A 214 -8.46 -12.86 -13.30
N ILE A 215 -8.61 -11.60 -12.92
CA ILE A 215 -8.01 -11.01 -11.72
C ILE A 215 -9.09 -10.80 -10.67
N MET A 216 -8.80 -11.22 -9.44
CA MET A 216 -9.55 -10.84 -8.25
C MET A 216 -8.69 -9.89 -7.41
N CYS A 217 -9.21 -8.73 -7.04
CA CYS A 217 -8.56 -7.83 -6.09
C CYS A 217 -9.42 -7.72 -4.83
N ILE A 218 -8.80 -7.75 -3.65
CA ILE A 218 -9.47 -7.65 -2.35
C ILE A 218 -8.86 -6.49 -1.57
N GLY A 219 -9.69 -5.57 -1.08
CA GLY A 219 -9.25 -4.39 -0.32
C GLY A 219 -10.37 -3.74 0.50
N ASP A 220 -10.03 -2.71 1.27
CA ASP A 220 -10.96 -2.04 2.19
C ASP A 220 -10.87 -0.51 2.23
N GLN A 221 -9.83 0.14 1.68
CA GLN A 221 -9.63 1.59 1.78
C GLN A 221 -9.54 2.31 0.42
N ASP A 222 -9.43 3.64 0.45
CA ASP A 222 -9.34 4.52 -0.72
C ASP A 222 -8.17 4.18 -1.65
N ASN A 223 -7.03 3.74 -1.11
CA ASN A 223 -5.87 3.31 -1.91
C ASN A 223 -6.10 1.98 -2.65
N ASP A 224 -7.17 1.25 -2.35
CA ASP A 224 -7.55 0.01 -3.04
C ASP A 224 -8.50 0.25 -4.21
N LEU A 225 -9.15 1.41 -4.26
CA LEU A 225 -10.17 1.77 -5.24
C LEU A 225 -9.74 1.44 -6.68
N ALA A 226 -8.53 1.85 -7.07
CA ALA A 226 -8.02 1.66 -8.41
C ALA A 226 -7.83 0.17 -8.76
N MET A 227 -7.34 -0.67 -7.84
CA MET A 227 -7.18 -2.10 -8.10
C MET A 227 -8.52 -2.84 -8.12
N LEU A 228 -9.48 -2.43 -7.28
CA LEU A 228 -10.83 -2.99 -7.26
C LEU A 228 -11.58 -2.71 -8.58
N GLN A 229 -11.40 -1.52 -9.14
CA GLN A 229 -11.99 -1.13 -10.43
C GLN A 229 -11.30 -1.81 -11.63
N TYR A 230 -9.97 -1.96 -11.57
CA TYR A 230 -9.20 -2.62 -12.61
C TYR A 230 -9.54 -4.11 -12.74
N ALA A 231 -9.74 -4.80 -11.61
CA ALA A 231 -9.97 -6.23 -11.59
C ALA A 231 -11.30 -6.65 -12.21
N GLY A 232 -11.26 -7.78 -12.92
CA GLY A 232 -12.45 -8.51 -13.36
C GLY A 232 -13.39 -8.84 -12.21
N LEU A 233 -12.85 -9.06 -11.01
CA LEU A 233 -13.57 -9.24 -9.76
C LEU A 233 -12.95 -8.41 -8.63
N GLY A 234 -13.38 -7.15 -8.48
CA GLY A 234 -13.09 -6.36 -7.28
C GLY A 234 -13.97 -6.81 -6.10
N VAL A 235 -13.34 -7.08 -4.95
CA VAL A 235 -13.98 -7.50 -3.70
C VAL A 235 -13.69 -6.49 -2.59
N ALA A 236 -14.74 -5.90 -2.03
CA ALA A 236 -14.62 -5.04 -0.86
C ALA A 236 -14.79 -5.85 0.43
N MET A 237 -13.98 -5.58 1.44
CA MET A 237 -14.15 -6.14 2.78
C MET A 237 -15.40 -5.60 3.48
N GLY A 238 -15.98 -6.36 4.41
CA GLY A 238 -17.17 -5.94 5.16
C GLY A 238 -16.94 -4.68 6.02
N ASN A 239 -15.70 -4.48 6.48
CA ASN A 239 -15.26 -3.30 7.23
C ASN A 239 -14.90 -2.09 6.33
N ALA A 240 -14.98 -2.21 5.01
CA ALA A 240 -14.69 -1.11 4.09
C ALA A 240 -15.73 0.02 4.20
N PRO A 241 -15.37 1.28 3.92
CA PRO A 241 -16.32 2.37 3.73
C PRO A 241 -17.33 2.07 2.62
N GLU A 242 -18.52 2.67 2.69
CA GLU A 242 -19.58 2.43 1.70
C GLU A 242 -19.18 2.82 0.28
N GLU A 243 -18.36 3.86 0.10
CA GLU A 243 -17.86 4.25 -1.23
C GLU A 243 -16.97 3.17 -1.87
N ILE A 244 -16.20 2.44 -1.07
CA ILE A 244 -15.40 1.29 -1.54
C ILE A 244 -16.31 0.10 -1.87
N LYS A 245 -17.32 -0.17 -1.04
CA LYS A 245 -18.28 -1.25 -1.30
C LYS A 245 -19.07 -1.06 -2.59
N LYS A 246 -19.43 0.19 -2.93
CA LYS A 246 -20.19 0.53 -4.15
C LYS A 246 -19.45 0.20 -5.45
N VAL A 247 -18.11 0.23 -5.45
CA VAL A 247 -17.32 -0.07 -6.66
C VAL A 247 -17.02 -1.55 -6.82
N ALA A 248 -17.12 -2.33 -5.74
CA ALA A 248 -16.81 -3.75 -5.76
C ALA A 248 -17.95 -4.56 -6.39
N LYS A 249 -17.58 -5.65 -7.06
CA LYS A 249 -18.55 -6.61 -7.63
C LYS A 249 -19.02 -7.62 -6.59
N PHE A 250 -18.32 -7.72 -5.47
CA PHE A 250 -18.70 -8.54 -4.34
C PHE A 250 -18.26 -7.86 -3.04
N ILE A 251 -19.10 -7.96 -2.01
CA ILE A 251 -18.77 -7.53 -0.66
C ILE A 251 -18.61 -8.80 0.17
N THR A 252 -17.43 -9.02 0.73
CA THR A 252 -17.14 -10.15 1.62
C THR A 252 -17.34 -9.77 3.09
N LEU A 253 -17.05 -10.67 4.02
CA LEU A 253 -17.11 -10.38 5.45
C LEU A 253 -15.99 -9.42 5.88
N SER A 254 -16.01 -8.97 7.13
CA SER A 254 -14.91 -8.16 7.66
C SER A 254 -13.62 -8.97 7.79
N ASN A 255 -12.48 -8.29 7.96
CA ASN A 255 -11.21 -8.94 8.25
C ASN A 255 -11.24 -9.76 9.56
N LYS A 256 -12.06 -9.34 10.54
CA LYS A 256 -12.32 -10.10 11.78
C LYS A 256 -13.03 -11.43 11.55
N GLU A 257 -13.79 -11.50 10.47
CA GLU A 257 -14.61 -12.65 10.09
C GLU A 257 -14.00 -13.39 8.88
N HIS A 258 -12.69 -13.23 8.68
CA HIS A 258 -11.92 -13.94 7.65
C HIS A 258 -12.44 -13.65 6.23
N GLY A 259 -12.85 -12.41 5.94
CA GLY A 259 -13.42 -12.02 4.66
C GLY A 259 -12.60 -12.42 3.43
N VAL A 260 -11.26 -12.38 3.52
CA VAL A 260 -10.37 -12.89 2.47
C VAL A 260 -10.60 -14.39 2.20
N ALA A 261 -10.68 -15.21 3.24
CA ALA A 261 -10.93 -16.65 3.12
C ALA A 261 -12.29 -16.93 2.47
N VAL A 262 -13.32 -16.19 2.89
CA VAL A 262 -14.68 -16.29 2.33
C VAL A 262 -14.70 -15.95 0.84
N ALA A 263 -14.01 -14.89 0.44
CA ALA A 263 -13.93 -14.50 -0.97
C ALA A 263 -13.20 -15.56 -1.80
N ILE A 264 -12.04 -16.03 -1.33
CA ILE A 264 -11.26 -17.05 -2.03
C ILE A 264 -12.08 -18.34 -2.21
N ASN A 265 -12.65 -18.88 -1.14
CA ASN A 265 -13.41 -20.14 -1.17
C ASN A 265 -14.69 -20.06 -2.02
N LYS A 266 -15.17 -18.84 -2.33
CA LYS A 266 -16.36 -18.63 -3.16
C LYS A 266 -16.04 -18.61 -4.65
N PHE A 267 -14.86 -18.11 -5.03
CA PHE A 267 -14.54 -17.79 -6.42
C PHE A 267 -13.40 -18.62 -7.03
N ILE A 268 -12.67 -19.37 -6.20
CA ILE A 268 -11.70 -20.38 -6.61
C ILE A 268 -12.31 -21.76 -6.41
#